data_AF-A0A1D6GJ51-F1
#
_entry.id   AF-A0A1D6GJ51-F1
#
_cell.length_a   1.000
_cell.length_b   1.000
_cell.length_c   1.000
_cell.angle_alpha   90.00
_cell.angle_beta   90.00
_cell.angle_gamma   90.00
#
_symmetry.space_group_name_H-M   'P 1'
#
loop_
_entity.id
_entity.type
_entity.pdbx_description
1 polymer ?
#
loop_
_entity_poly.entity_id
_entity_poly.type
_entity_poly.pdbx_seq_one_letter_code
_entity_poly.pdbx_strand_id
1 'polypeptide(L)'
;MPARIVVTIWRVMKTRKFRRPNAADLSDYGCFVVLALGVASLQMIDISLIYHVIRGQGTIKLYVVYNVLEIFDKLCQSFGEDVLQVLFNSAEGLSACSTDNVTFELMRFILDEAIAVVAFVVHSFVLLAQAITLSTCIIAHNNALLALLVSNNFAEIKSNVFKRVSKENLHNLVYYDIIERFHIMAFLLFVLAQNILEAEGPWFDSFLINASLVFLCEVLIDAIKHSFLAKFNEIKPVAYSEFLEDLCKQILNDKPDDRQKDLTFIPLAPACVVIRVLTPVYATLLPAGPFIWRIFWILLWSVLTYFMLAIFKIIVGLILRCLANWYVNLRLTRKQHVD
;
A
#
# COMPACT_ATOMS: atom_id res chain seq x y z
N MET A 1 -4.52 14.25 -2.52
CA MET A 1 -5.94 13.85 -2.55
C MET A 1 -6.81 14.61 -1.53
N PRO A 2 -6.82 14.39 -0.21
CA PRO A 2 -7.95 14.87 0.63
C PRO A 2 -8.02 16.40 0.77
N ALA A 3 -6.88 17.06 0.98
CA ALA A 3 -6.80 18.51 1.04
C ALA A 3 -7.16 19.19 -0.30
N ARG A 4 -6.81 18.57 -1.43
CA ARG A 4 -7.15 19.09 -2.76
C ARG A 4 -8.65 19.02 -3.00
N ILE A 5 -9.28 17.89 -2.66
CA ILE A 5 -10.74 17.71 -2.73
C ILE A 5 -11.46 18.76 -1.87
N VAL A 6 -11.04 18.95 -0.61
CA VAL A 6 -11.64 19.96 0.28
C VAL A 6 -11.49 21.38 -0.28
N VAL A 7 -10.33 21.72 -0.83
CA VAL A 7 -10.09 23.03 -1.49
C VAL A 7 -10.97 23.20 -2.72
N THR A 8 -11.16 22.15 -3.51
CA THR A 8 -12.03 22.18 -4.69
C THR A 8 -13.50 22.35 -4.30
N ILE A 9 -13.99 21.60 -3.30
CA ILE A 9 -15.36 21.75 -2.75
C ILE A 9 -15.56 23.17 -2.20
N TRP A 10 -14.60 23.67 -1.40
CA TRP A 10 -14.64 25.04 -0.86
C TRP A 10 -14.68 26.10 -1.96
N ARG A 11 -13.90 25.92 -3.03
CA ARG A 11 -13.87 26.84 -4.18
C ARG A 11 -15.21 26.87 -4.92
N VAL A 12 -15.84 25.70 -5.11
CA VAL A 12 -17.17 25.59 -5.74
C VAL A 12 -18.24 26.25 -4.87
N MET A 13 -18.24 25.99 -3.56
CA MET A 13 -19.18 26.61 -2.62
C MET A 13 -19.04 28.14 -2.58
N LYS A 14 -17.80 28.67 -2.62
CA LYS A 14 -17.55 30.11 -2.51
C LYS A 14 -17.83 30.88 -3.79
N THR A 15 -17.55 30.30 -4.96
CA THR A 15 -17.67 31.04 -6.23
C THR A 15 -18.99 30.81 -6.97
N ARG A 16 -19.80 29.80 -6.58
CA ARG A 16 -21.06 29.38 -7.24
C ARG A 16 -20.96 29.22 -8.77
N LYS A 17 -19.75 29.17 -9.33
CA LYS A 17 -19.48 28.96 -10.75
C LYS A 17 -18.93 27.55 -10.91
N PHE A 18 -19.70 26.70 -11.57
CA PHE A 18 -19.27 25.37 -11.97
C PHE A 18 -18.25 25.50 -13.10
N ARG A 19 -16.97 25.56 -12.75
CA ARG A 19 -15.87 25.47 -13.73
C ARG A 19 -15.63 24.00 -14.01
N ARG A 20 -15.39 23.66 -15.29
CA ARG A 20 -15.08 22.28 -15.69
C ARG A 20 -13.88 21.77 -14.87
N PRO A 21 -13.99 20.61 -14.19
CA PRO A 21 -12.92 20.05 -13.38
C PRO A 21 -11.70 19.71 -14.24
N ASN A 22 -10.51 19.91 -13.69
CA ASN A 22 -9.26 19.54 -14.36
C ASN A 22 -9.08 18.01 -14.33
N ALA A 23 -8.26 17.45 -15.24
CA ALA A 23 -7.95 16.01 -15.26
C ALA A 23 -7.48 15.51 -13.88
N ALA A 24 -6.57 16.25 -13.25
CA ALA A 24 -6.06 15.93 -11.91
C ALA A 24 -7.15 15.94 -10.83
N ASP A 25 -8.15 16.82 -10.94
CA ASP A 25 -9.27 16.84 -9.99
C ASP A 25 -10.15 15.60 -10.19
N LEU A 26 -10.45 15.24 -11.44
CA LEU A 26 -11.23 14.03 -11.78
C LEU A 26 -10.54 12.74 -11.30
N SER A 27 -9.24 12.60 -11.54
CA SER A 27 -8.47 11.44 -11.05
C SER A 27 -8.44 11.37 -9.53
N ASP A 28 -8.28 12.52 -8.83
CA ASP A 28 -8.37 12.59 -7.37
C ASP A 28 -9.78 12.17 -6.88
N TYR A 29 -10.85 12.54 -7.59
CA TYR A 29 -12.22 12.12 -7.27
C TYR A 29 -12.45 10.62 -7.49
N GLY A 30 -11.98 10.05 -8.61
CA GLY A 30 -12.10 8.61 -8.87
C GLY A 30 -11.39 7.78 -7.80
N CYS A 31 -10.14 8.12 -7.48
CA CYS A 31 -9.40 7.50 -6.37
C CYS A 31 -10.14 7.62 -5.02
N PHE A 32 -10.80 8.74 -4.76
CA PHE A 32 -11.61 8.91 -3.54
C PHE A 32 -12.84 8.02 -3.52
N VAL A 33 -13.56 7.89 -4.65
CA VAL A 33 -14.74 7.01 -4.76
C VAL A 33 -14.33 5.55 -4.60
N VAL A 34 -13.27 5.11 -5.28
CA VAL A 34 -12.67 3.78 -5.10
C VAL A 34 -12.33 3.51 -3.63
N LEU A 35 -11.64 4.44 -2.96
CA LEU A 35 -11.29 4.31 -1.54
C LEU A 35 -12.54 4.25 -0.65
N ALA A 36 -13.52 5.13 -0.86
CA ALA A 36 -14.72 5.22 -0.04
C ALA A 36 -15.59 3.95 -0.16
N LEU A 37 -15.81 3.47 -1.40
CA LEU A 37 -16.57 2.23 -1.65
C LEU A 37 -15.80 0.99 -1.19
N GLY A 38 -14.47 0.97 -1.36
CA GLY A 38 -13.61 -0.07 -0.82
C GLY A 38 -13.72 -0.18 0.70
N VAL A 39 -13.55 0.93 1.43
CA VAL A 39 -13.72 0.98 2.89
C VAL A 39 -15.13 0.57 3.31
N ALA A 40 -16.16 1.09 2.65
CA ALA A 40 -17.55 0.75 2.98
C ALA A 40 -17.82 -0.75 2.80
N SER A 41 -17.33 -1.35 1.71
CA SER A 41 -17.45 -2.80 1.46
C SER A 41 -16.76 -3.64 2.54
N LEU A 42 -15.53 -3.28 2.92
CA LEU A 42 -14.80 -3.97 3.99
C LEU A 42 -15.48 -3.82 5.36
N GLN A 43 -16.14 -2.69 5.63
CA GLN A 43 -16.88 -2.48 6.88
C GLN A 43 -18.12 -3.37 7.01
N MET A 44 -18.73 -3.77 5.89
CA MET A 44 -19.85 -4.72 5.89
C MET A 44 -19.41 -6.16 6.19
N ILE A 45 -18.11 -6.45 6.09
CA ILE A 45 -17.57 -7.79 6.33
C ILE A 45 -17.29 -8.00 7.82
N ASP A 46 -17.82 -9.10 8.35
CA ASP A 46 -17.53 -9.58 9.70
C ASP A 46 -16.18 -10.29 9.74
N ILE A 47 -15.21 -9.66 10.42
CA ILE A 47 -13.85 -10.20 10.59
C ILE A 47 -13.88 -11.48 11.42
N SER A 48 -14.75 -11.56 12.44
CA SER A 48 -14.83 -12.70 13.34
C SER A 48 -15.26 -13.96 12.59
N LEU A 49 -16.19 -13.84 11.64
CA LEU A 49 -16.61 -14.96 10.79
C LEU A 49 -15.43 -15.51 9.97
N ILE A 50 -14.71 -14.63 9.27
CA ILE A 50 -13.55 -15.03 8.45
C ILE A 50 -12.48 -15.65 9.34
N TYR A 51 -12.19 -15.03 10.49
CA TYR A 51 -11.24 -15.55 11.46
C TYR A 51 -11.63 -16.95 11.96
N HIS A 52 -12.89 -17.20 12.32
CA HIS A 52 -13.35 -18.52 12.76
C HIS A 52 -13.24 -19.58 11.66
N VAL A 53 -13.56 -19.23 10.41
CA VAL A 53 -13.42 -20.14 9.25
C VAL A 53 -11.95 -20.50 9.03
N ILE A 54 -11.06 -19.52 9.10
CA ILE A 54 -9.61 -19.68 8.88
C ILE A 54 -8.96 -20.45 10.05
N ARG A 55 -9.29 -20.10 11.30
CA ARG A 55 -8.79 -20.77 12.51
C ARG A 55 -9.22 -22.24 12.60
N GLY A 56 -10.38 -22.58 12.05
CA GLY A 56 -10.87 -23.96 11.98
C GLY A 56 -10.09 -24.86 11.01
N GLN A 57 -9.19 -24.30 10.19
CA GLN A 57 -8.37 -25.07 9.25
C GLN A 57 -7.10 -25.60 9.92
N GLY A 58 -6.59 -26.75 9.44
CA GLY A 58 -5.29 -27.25 9.87
C GLY A 58 -4.14 -26.37 9.34
N THR A 59 -3.01 -26.33 10.05
CA THR A 59 -1.82 -25.52 9.71
C THR A 59 -1.36 -25.72 8.26
N ILE A 60 -1.48 -26.95 7.74
CA ILE A 60 -1.12 -27.27 6.36
C ILE A 60 -2.03 -26.54 5.35
N LYS A 61 -3.34 -26.49 5.61
CA LYS A 61 -4.27 -25.79 4.72
C LYS A 61 -4.07 -24.28 4.80
N LEU A 62 -3.71 -23.77 5.98
CA LEU A 62 -3.53 -22.34 6.23
C LEU A 62 -2.38 -21.75 5.40
N TYR A 63 -1.23 -22.44 5.29
CA TYR A 63 -0.13 -21.96 4.44
C TYR A 63 -0.50 -22.00 2.96
N VAL A 64 -1.26 -23.01 2.51
CA VAL A 64 -1.72 -23.07 1.11
C VAL A 64 -2.63 -21.89 0.80
N VAL A 65 -3.56 -21.57 1.71
CA VAL A 65 -4.43 -20.40 1.57
C VAL A 65 -3.62 -19.11 1.50
N TYR A 66 -2.64 -18.93 2.38
CA TYR A 66 -1.78 -17.74 2.35
C TYR A 66 -1.04 -17.59 1.01
N ASN A 67 -0.37 -18.65 0.53
CA ASN A 67 0.36 -18.62 -0.75
C ASN A 67 -0.57 -18.35 -1.94
N VAL A 68 -1.80 -18.89 -1.92
CA VAL A 68 -2.80 -18.61 -2.97
C VAL A 68 -3.22 -17.14 -2.93
N LEU A 69 -3.49 -16.59 -1.74
CA LEU A 69 -3.84 -15.18 -1.58
C LEU A 69 -2.70 -14.25 -2.01
N GLU A 70 -1.45 -14.64 -1.79
CA GLU A 70 -0.28 -13.89 -2.25
C GLU A 70 -0.18 -13.85 -3.78
N ILE A 71 -0.47 -14.96 -4.46
CA ILE A 71 -0.57 -14.96 -5.93
C ILE A 71 -1.68 -14.01 -6.39
N PHE A 72 -2.82 -14.00 -5.70
CA PHE A 72 -3.90 -13.05 -6.00
C PHE A 72 -3.51 -11.60 -5.72
N ASP A 73 -2.76 -11.30 -4.66
CA ASP A 73 -2.24 -9.95 -4.40
C ASP A 73 -1.35 -9.50 -5.55
N LYS A 74 -0.37 -10.32 -5.96
CA LYS A 74 0.52 -10.03 -7.10
C LYS A 74 -0.25 -9.82 -8.40
N LEU A 75 -1.29 -10.62 -8.66
CA LEU A 75 -2.18 -10.45 -9.81
C LEU A 75 -2.96 -9.14 -9.72
N CYS A 76 -3.56 -8.84 -8.57
CA CYS A 76 -4.33 -7.62 -8.36
C CYS A 76 -3.47 -6.36 -8.45
N GLN A 77 -2.21 -6.40 -7.99
CA GLN A 77 -1.27 -5.31 -8.16
C GLN A 77 -1.01 -5.02 -9.64
N SER A 78 -0.68 -6.05 -10.43
CA SER A 78 -0.45 -5.88 -11.87
C SER A 78 -1.70 -5.38 -12.62
N PHE A 79 -2.87 -5.92 -12.28
CA PHE A 79 -4.12 -5.53 -12.92
C PHE A 79 -4.61 -4.15 -12.46
N GLY A 80 -4.45 -3.81 -11.19
CA GLY A 80 -4.88 -2.54 -10.61
C GLY A 80 -4.11 -1.34 -11.15
N GLU A 81 -2.81 -1.52 -11.48
CA GLU A 81 -2.00 -0.52 -12.18
C GLU A 81 -2.60 -0.17 -13.55
N ASP A 82 -2.89 -1.18 -14.38
CA ASP A 82 -3.49 -0.99 -15.70
C ASP A 82 -4.88 -0.33 -15.61
N VAL A 83 -5.72 -0.79 -14.66
CA VAL A 83 -7.07 -0.25 -14.47
C VAL A 83 -7.07 1.22 -14.07
N LEU A 84 -6.17 1.63 -13.18
CA LEU A 84 -6.07 3.05 -12.81
C LEU A 84 -5.46 3.91 -13.89
N GLN A 85 -4.52 3.38 -14.66
CA GLN A 85 -4.00 4.10 -15.81
C GLN A 85 -5.12 4.38 -16.83
N VAL A 86 -5.99 3.41 -17.10
CA VAL A 86 -7.16 3.60 -17.96
C VAL A 86 -8.12 4.63 -17.36
N LEU A 87 -8.40 4.57 -16.06
CA LEU A 87 -9.24 5.56 -15.38
C LEU A 87 -8.67 6.99 -15.52
N PHE A 88 -7.37 7.16 -15.32
CA PHE A 88 -6.70 8.47 -15.44
C PHE A 88 -6.69 8.98 -16.88
N ASN A 89 -6.49 8.10 -17.86
CA ASN A 89 -6.60 8.47 -19.28
C ASN A 89 -8.03 8.91 -19.62
N SER A 90 -9.05 8.26 -19.05
CA SER A 90 -10.45 8.66 -19.22
C SER A 90 -10.81 9.96 -18.50
N ALA A 91 -10.22 10.23 -17.33
CA ALA A 91 -10.31 11.51 -16.65
C ALA A 91 -9.71 12.65 -17.50
N GLU A 92 -8.56 12.41 -18.13
CA GLU A 92 -7.92 13.37 -19.02
C GLU A 92 -8.78 13.63 -20.26
N GLY A 93 -9.28 12.58 -20.91
CA GLY A 93 -10.21 12.67 -22.04
C GLY A 93 -11.46 13.49 -21.72
N LEU A 94 -12.09 13.24 -20.58
CA LEU A 94 -13.28 13.98 -20.14
C LEU A 94 -12.97 15.46 -19.86
N SER A 95 -11.76 15.78 -19.38
CA SER A 95 -11.35 17.17 -19.12
C SER A 95 -11.08 17.96 -20.41
N ALA A 96 -10.50 17.32 -21.43
CA ALA A 96 -10.08 17.95 -22.68
C ALA A 96 -11.16 17.98 -23.78
N CYS A 97 -12.24 17.20 -23.63
CA CYS A 97 -13.27 17.00 -24.65
C CYS A 97 -14.04 18.27 -25.06
N SER A 98 -14.49 18.39 -26.32
CA SER A 98 -15.44 19.43 -26.78
C SER A 98 -16.87 19.15 -26.28
N THR A 99 -17.78 20.14 -26.33
CA THR A 99 -19.16 20.02 -25.80
C THR A 99 -20.00 18.91 -26.42
N ASP A 100 -19.72 18.51 -27.66
CA ASP A 100 -20.55 17.58 -28.41
C ASP A 100 -20.31 16.11 -28.02
N ASN A 101 -19.12 15.79 -27.47
CA ASN A 101 -18.72 14.42 -27.11
C ASN A 101 -18.74 14.16 -25.59
N VAL A 102 -19.19 15.12 -24.78
CA VAL A 102 -19.11 15.04 -23.30
C VAL A 102 -19.87 13.84 -22.74
N THR A 103 -21.02 13.49 -23.32
CA THR A 103 -21.83 12.37 -22.86
C THR A 103 -21.12 11.03 -23.04
N PHE A 104 -20.45 10.84 -24.18
CA PHE A 104 -19.67 9.64 -24.47
C PHE A 104 -18.46 9.51 -23.54
N GLU A 105 -17.67 10.58 -23.39
CA GLU A 105 -16.50 10.58 -22.50
C GLU A 105 -16.89 10.41 -21.03
N LEU A 106 -18.03 10.96 -20.62
CA LEU A 106 -18.57 10.75 -19.28
C LEU A 106 -18.98 9.30 -19.05
N MET A 107 -19.66 8.66 -20.01
CA MET A 107 -20.02 7.25 -19.91
C MET A 107 -18.79 6.35 -19.86
N ARG A 108 -17.74 6.66 -20.66
CA ARG A 108 -16.46 5.95 -20.59
C ARG A 108 -15.83 6.07 -19.21
N PHE A 109 -15.74 7.30 -18.68
CA PHE A 109 -15.22 7.53 -17.34
C PHE A 109 -16.00 6.78 -16.25
N ILE A 110 -17.33 6.76 -16.31
CA ILE A 110 -18.17 6.03 -15.34
C ILE A 110 -17.94 4.51 -15.44
N LEU A 111 -17.80 3.97 -16.65
CA LEU A 111 -17.53 2.54 -16.84
C LEU A 111 -16.16 2.16 -16.30
N ASP A 112 -15.13 2.94 -16.61
CA ASP A 112 -13.77 2.72 -16.13
C ASP A 112 -13.69 2.86 -14.61
N GLU A 113 -14.43 3.82 -14.03
CA GLU A 113 -14.58 3.99 -12.58
C GLU A 113 -15.24 2.76 -11.95
N ALA A 114 -16.30 2.21 -12.56
CA ALA A 114 -16.95 1.00 -12.05
C ALA A 114 -16.01 -0.22 -12.06
N ILE A 115 -15.21 -0.38 -13.11
CA ILE A 115 -14.18 -1.43 -13.20
C ILE A 115 -13.12 -1.23 -12.11
N ALA A 116 -12.65 0.01 -11.91
CA ALA A 116 -11.71 0.34 -10.85
C ALA A 116 -12.27 0.01 -9.46
N VAL A 117 -13.50 0.40 -9.16
CA VAL A 117 -14.14 0.07 -7.88
C VAL A 117 -14.17 -1.45 -7.65
N VAL A 118 -14.60 -2.23 -8.63
CA VAL A 118 -14.66 -3.71 -8.50
C VAL A 118 -13.26 -4.28 -8.29
N ALA A 119 -12.28 -3.87 -9.09
CA ALA A 119 -10.90 -4.36 -8.99
C ALA A 119 -10.29 -4.09 -7.60
N PHE A 120 -10.42 -2.87 -7.10
CA PHE A 120 -9.85 -2.47 -5.81
C PHE A 120 -10.64 -3.02 -4.62
N VAL A 121 -11.94 -3.27 -4.74
CA VAL A 121 -12.72 -3.99 -3.70
C VAL A 121 -12.23 -5.44 -3.59
N VAL A 122 -12.04 -6.13 -4.73
CA VAL A 122 -11.49 -7.50 -4.74
C VAL A 122 -10.09 -7.51 -4.14
N HIS A 123 -9.21 -6.60 -4.56
CA HIS A 123 -7.85 -6.51 -4.02
C HIS A 123 -7.85 -6.23 -2.51
N SER A 124 -8.68 -5.30 -2.04
CA SER A 124 -8.82 -4.98 -0.61
C SER A 124 -9.29 -6.19 0.20
N PHE A 125 -10.17 -7.03 -0.37
CA PHE A 125 -10.60 -8.28 0.27
C PHE A 125 -9.47 -9.32 0.35
N VAL A 126 -8.68 -9.48 -0.72
CA VAL A 126 -7.50 -10.36 -0.72
C VAL A 126 -6.53 -9.94 0.38
N LEU A 127 -6.19 -8.65 0.45
CA LEU A 127 -5.30 -8.10 1.48
C LEU A 127 -5.86 -8.28 2.90
N LEU A 128 -7.18 -8.11 3.09
CA LEU A 128 -7.82 -8.36 4.39
C LEU A 128 -7.74 -9.84 4.77
N ALA A 129 -8.00 -10.75 3.83
CA ALA A 129 -7.90 -12.19 4.06
C ALA A 129 -6.47 -12.62 4.41
N GLN A 130 -5.45 -12.04 3.76
CA GLN A 130 -4.05 -12.24 4.11
C GLN A 130 -3.74 -11.74 5.53
N ALA A 131 -4.20 -10.54 5.88
CA ALA A 131 -3.99 -9.98 7.21
C ALA A 131 -4.62 -10.85 8.32
N ILE A 132 -5.85 -11.35 8.11
CA ILE A 132 -6.52 -12.27 9.05
C ILE A 132 -5.77 -13.61 9.14
N THR A 133 -5.29 -14.13 8.01
CA THR A 133 -4.50 -15.37 7.96
C THR A 133 -3.20 -15.21 8.74
N LEU A 134 -2.46 -14.11 8.53
CA LEU A 134 -1.24 -13.80 9.25
C LEU A 134 -1.50 -13.61 10.75
N SER A 135 -2.57 -12.90 11.12
CA SER A 135 -3.00 -12.75 12.52
C SER A 135 -3.26 -14.10 13.19
N THR A 136 -3.98 -14.97 12.50
CA THR A 136 -4.26 -16.33 12.99
C THR A 136 -2.97 -17.12 13.21
N CYS A 137 -1.98 -17.00 12.31
CA CYS A 137 -0.67 -17.65 12.47
C CYS A 137 0.15 -17.09 13.62
N ILE A 138 0.13 -15.77 13.84
CA ILE A 138 0.86 -15.11 14.93
C ILE A 138 0.28 -15.49 16.30
N ILE A 139 -1.05 -15.57 16.40
CA ILE A 139 -1.76 -15.91 17.64
C ILE A 139 -1.72 -17.43 17.92
N ALA A 140 -1.60 -18.25 16.88
CA ALA A 140 -1.59 -19.71 17.04
C ALA A 140 -0.36 -20.22 17.82
N HIS A 141 -0.59 -21.07 18.81
CA HIS A 141 0.46 -21.68 19.64
C HIS A 141 1.30 -22.77 18.92
N ASN A 142 0.96 -23.17 17.68
CA ASN A 142 1.45 -24.40 17.04
C ASN A 142 2.56 -24.20 15.98
N ASN A 143 3.58 -23.39 16.24
CA ASN A 143 4.64 -23.06 15.26
C ASN A 143 4.09 -22.65 13.87
N ALA A 144 2.83 -22.22 13.79
CA ALA A 144 2.11 -22.01 12.53
C ALA A 144 2.72 -20.84 11.76
N LEU A 145 3.14 -19.80 12.49
CA LEU A 145 3.91 -18.68 11.96
C LEU A 145 5.20 -19.15 11.28
N LEU A 146 5.99 -20.00 11.94
CA LEU A 146 7.24 -20.50 11.39
C LEU A 146 6.99 -21.35 10.14
N ALA A 147 5.97 -22.21 10.17
CA ALA A 147 5.60 -23.03 9.02
C ALA A 147 5.16 -22.17 7.81
N LEU A 148 4.37 -21.12 8.06
CA LEU A 148 3.96 -20.17 7.02
C LEU A 148 5.17 -19.44 6.44
N LEU A 149 6.02 -18.86 7.29
CA LEU A 149 7.21 -18.13 6.84
C LEU A 149 8.15 -19.04 6.03
N VAL A 150 8.49 -20.22 6.55
CA VAL A 150 9.36 -21.17 5.83
C VAL A 150 8.75 -21.58 4.49
N SER A 151 7.44 -21.85 4.44
CA SER A 151 6.77 -22.22 3.19
C SER A 151 6.78 -21.08 2.18
N ASN A 152 6.48 -19.86 2.61
CA ASN A 152 6.44 -18.70 1.72
C ASN A 152 7.83 -18.42 1.17
N ASN A 153 8.80 -18.27 2.07
CA ASN A 153 10.19 -18.01 1.75
C ASN A 153 10.79 -19.07 0.80
N PHE A 154 10.42 -20.34 0.97
CA PHE A 154 10.87 -21.40 0.09
C PHE A 154 10.25 -21.30 -1.32
N ALA A 155 8.95 -21.00 -1.42
CA ALA A 155 8.27 -20.81 -2.70
C ALA A 155 8.89 -19.62 -3.46
N GLU A 156 9.17 -18.55 -2.74
CA GLU A 156 9.75 -17.33 -3.28
C GLU A 156 11.18 -17.56 -3.80
N ILE A 157 12.06 -18.17 -2.99
CA ILE A 157 13.42 -18.55 -3.40
C ILE A 157 13.36 -19.45 -4.64
N LYS A 158 12.51 -20.48 -4.61
CA LYS A 158 12.38 -21.43 -5.72
C LYS A 158 11.97 -20.73 -7.03
N SER A 159 11.03 -19.79 -6.96
CA SER A 159 10.50 -19.11 -8.14
C SER A 159 11.49 -18.11 -8.78
N ASN A 160 12.39 -17.52 -7.98
CA ASN A 160 13.23 -16.41 -8.42
C ASN A 160 14.70 -16.77 -8.65
N VAL A 161 15.28 -17.72 -7.89
CA VAL A 161 16.74 -17.97 -7.91
C VAL A 161 17.27 -18.44 -9.27
N PHE A 162 16.47 -19.17 -10.05
CA PHE A 162 16.88 -19.69 -11.35
C PHE A 162 16.41 -18.83 -12.53
N LYS A 163 15.79 -17.69 -12.26
CA LYS A 163 15.21 -16.85 -13.31
C LYS A 163 16.31 -16.01 -13.96
N ARG A 164 16.30 -15.99 -15.30
CA ARG A 164 17.11 -15.02 -16.06
C ARG A 164 16.42 -13.66 -16.04
N VAL A 165 17.12 -12.64 -15.55
CA VAL A 165 16.56 -11.32 -15.30
C VAL A 165 17.53 -10.26 -15.82
N SER A 166 17.01 -9.34 -16.63
CA SER A 166 17.76 -8.17 -17.10
C SER A 166 17.91 -7.14 -15.97
N LYS A 167 18.86 -6.20 -16.10
CA LYS A 167 19.05 -5.12 -15.12
C LYS A 167 17.78 -4.31 -14.86
N GLU A 168 16.97 -4.06 -15.89
CA GLU A 168 15.71 -3.31 -15.75
C GLU A 168 14.64 -4.13 -15.00
N ASN A 169 14.51 -5.42 -15.33
CA ASN A 169 13.59 -6.30 -14.64
C ASN A 169 14.01 -6.51 -13.17
N LEU A 170 15.31 -6.49 -12.88
CA LEU A 170 15.84 -6.52 -11.51
C LEU A 170 15.45 -5.25 -10.75
N HIS A 171 15.52 -4.08 -11.38
CA HIS A 171 15.11 -2.82 -10.76
C HIS A 171 13.61 -2.84 -10.42
N ASN A 172 12.76 -3.35 -11.33
CA ASN A 172 11.34 -3.53 -11.07
C ASN A 172 11.08 -4.53 -9.94
N LEU A 173 11.85 -5.63 -9.86
CA LEU A 173 11.74 -6.60 -8.78
C LEU A 173 11.99 -5.95 -7.40
N VAL A 174 13.03 -5.11 -7.29
CA VAL A 174 13.29 -4.36 -6.04
C VAL A 174 12.10 -3.49 -5.64
N TYR A 175 11.40 -2.87 -6.59
CA TYR A 175 10.19 -2.09 -6.29
C TYR A 175 9.06 -2.97 -5.77
N TYR A 176 8.81 -4.13 -6.38
CA TYR A 176 7.81 -5.06 -5.90
C TYR A 176 8.10 -5.56 -4.48
N ASP A 177 9.37 -5.83 -4.16
CA ASP A 177 9.78 -6.26 -2.81
C ASP A 177 9.54 -5.14 -1.76
N ILE A 178 9.74 -3.88 -2.14
CA ILE A 178 9.41 -2.73 -1.27
C ILE A 178 7.89 -2.63 -1.05
N ILE A 179 7.08 -2.88 -2.08
CA ILE A 179 5.61 -2.88 -1.99
C ILE A 179 5.13 -4.02 -1.09
N GLU A 180 5.71 -5.22 -1.23
CA GLU A 180 5.42 -6.39 -0.41
C GLU A 180 5.69 -6.10 1.09
N ARG A 181 6.84 -5.48 1.39
CA ARG A 181 7.15 -5.01 2.76
C ARG A 181 6.17 -3.98 3.30
N PHE A 182 5.65 -3.11 2.43
CA PHE A 182 4.61 -2.16 2.82
C PHE A 182 3.28 -2.87 3.14
N HIS A 183 2.88 -3.88 2.36
CA HIS A 183 1.73 -4.73 2.65
C HIS A 183 1.90 -5.47 3.97
N ILE A 184 3.06 -6.07 4.21
CA ILE A 184 3.38 -6.75 5.49
C ILE A 184 3.27 -5.76 6.66
N MET A 185 3.76 -4.52 6.53
CA MET A 185 3.61 -3.51 7.57
C MET A 185 2.13 -3.16 7.83
N ALA A 186 1.30 -3.08 6.79
CA ALA A 186 -0.14 -2.89 6.95
C ALA A 186 -0.81 -4.10 7.64
N PHE A 187 -0.39 -5.33 7.34
CA PHE A 187 -0.87 -6.53 8.01
C PHE A 187 -0.44 -6.59 9.48
N LEU A 188 0.79 -6.21 9.81
CA LEU A 188 1.25 -6.13 11.20
C LEU A 188 0.49 -5.06 11.99
N LEU A 189 0.13 -3.94 11.35
CA LEU A 189 -0.76 -2.94 11.95
C LEU A 189 -2.17 -3.50 12.19
N PHE A 190 -2.70 -4.32 11.27
CA PHE A 190 -3.94 -5.07 11.48
C PHE A 190 -3.86 -5.95 12.73
N VAL A 191 -2.80 -6.75 12.86
CA VAL A 191 -2.59 -7.65 14.01
C VAL A 191 -2.46 -6.86 15.32
N LEU A 192 -1.73 -5.74 15.30
CA LEU A 192 -1.62 -4.85 16.45
C LEU A 192 -2.98 -4.34 16.91
N ALA A 193 -3.80 -3.84 15.98
CA ALA A 193 -5.12 -3.33 16.29
C ALA A 193 -6.07 -4.42 16.81
N GLN A 194 -6.01 -5.63 16.26
CA GLN A 194 -6.77 -6.78 16.80
C GLN A 194 -6.35 -7.10 18.23
N ASN A 195 -5.05 -7.16 18.51
CA ASN A 195 -4.57 -7.40 19.86
C ASN A 195 -5.01 -6.30 20.85
N ILE A 196 -5.03 -5.03 20.43
CA ILE A 196 -5.55 -3.91 21.25
C ILE A 196 -7.03 -4.10 21.59
N LEU A 197 -7.83 -4.65 20.66
CA LEU A 197 -9.28 -4.77 20.80
C LEU A 197 -9.75 -6.06 21.47
N GLU A 198 -9.05 -7.18 21.25
CA GLU A 198 -9.53 -8.53 21.58
C GLU A 198 -8.63 -9.30 22.55
N ALA A 199 -7.35 -8.93 22.71
CA ALA A 199 -6.42 -9.74 23.51
C ALA A 199 -6.60 -9.52 25.01
N GLU A 200 -6.68 -10.62 25.76
CA GLU A 200 -6.68 -10.63 27.23
C GLU A 200 -5.27 -10.93 27.75
N GLY A 201 -4.78 -10.12 28.70
CA GLY A 201 -3.47 -10.32 29.34
C GLY A 201 -2.28 -9.64 28.63
N PRO A 202 -1.02 -9.96 29.01
CA PRO A 202 0.17 -9.34 28.44
C PRO A 202 0.47 -9.94 27.05
N TRP A 203 0.13 -9.20 26.00
CA TRP A 203 0.33 -9.65 24.60
C TRP A 203 1.45 -8.89 23.87
N PHE A 204 1.85 -7.71 24.37
CA PHE A 204 2.70 -6.76 23.63
C PHE A 204 4.09 -7.31 23.30
N ASP A 205 4.75 -7.95 24.26
CA ASP A 205 6.10 -8.51 24.06
C ASP A 205 6.08 -9.65 23.04
N SER A 206 5.10 -10.56 23.15
CA SER A 206 4.92 -11.64 22.18
C SER A 206 4.59 -11.12 20.78
N PHE A 207 3.76 -10.07 20.69
CA PHE A 207 3.48 -9.40 19.43
C PHE A 207 4.75 -8.81 18.81
N LEU A 208 5.57 -8.07 19.59
CA LEU A 208 6.81 -7.48 19.08
C LEU A 208 7.79 -8.53 18.56
N ILE A 209 7.96 -9.63 19.29
CA ILE A 209 8.83 -10.74 18.86
C ILE A 209 8.33 -11.32 17.54
N ASN A 210 7.04 -11.67 17.45
CA ASN A 210 6.46 -12.27 16.25
C ASN A 210 6.45 -11.31 15.06
N ALA A 211 6.11 -10.04 15.27
CA ALA A 211 6.14 -9.01 14.24
C ALA A 211 7.57 -8.78 13.72
N SER A 212 8.55 -8.72 14.62
CA SER A 212 9.96 -8.61 14.25
C SER A 212 10.45 -9.84 13.47
N LEU A 213 10.01 -11.04 13.86
CA LEU A 213 10.34 -12.28 13.15
C LEU A 213 9.83 -12.24 11.71
N VAL A 214 8.56 -11.89 11.50
CA VAL A 214 7.97 -11.76 10.15
C VAL A 214 8.76 -10.77 9.30
N PHE A 215 9.00 -9.57 9.82
CA PHE A 215 9.67 -8.51 9.07
C PHE A 215 11.16 -8.83 8.79
N LEU A 216 11.89 -9.38 9.76
CA LEU A 216 13.29 -9.75 9.59
C LEU A 216 13.47 -10.95 8.65
N CYS A 217 12.57 -11.93 8.72
CA CYS A 217 12.56 -13.04 7.78
C CYS A 217 12.37 -12.55 6.35
N GLU A 218 11.43 -11.64 6.10
CA GLU A 218 11.22 -11.04 4.78
C GLU A 218 12.49 -10.36 4.26
N VAL A 219 13.09 -9.48 5.06
CA VAL A 219 14.31 -8.76 4.67
C VAL A 219 15.48 -9.72 4.40
N LEU A 220 15.60 -10.78 5.20
CA LEU A 220 16.63 -11.80 5.02
C LEU A 220 16.44 -12.57 3.71
N ILE A 221 15.21 -12.94 3.37
CA ILE A 221 14.89 -13.74 2.19
C ILE A 221 15.06 -12.91 0.92
N ASP A 222 14.66 -11.64 0.95
CA ASP A 222 14.96 -10.69 -0.11
C ASP A 222 16.47 -10.57 -0.34
N ALA A 223 17.26 -10.46 0.73
CA ALA A 223 18.71 -10.38 0.62
C ALA A 223 19.31 -11.65 -0.01
N ILE A 224 18.81 -12.83 0.35
CA ILE A 224 19.21 -14.11 -0.25
C ILE A 224 18.82 -14.14 -1.73
N LYS A 225 17.55 -13.85 -2.05
CA LYS A 225 16.99 -13.78 -3.40
C LYS A 225 17.85 -12.89 -4.30
N HIS A 226 18.12 -11.65 -3.89
CA HIS A 226 18.91 -10.70 -4.66
C HIS A 226 20.38 -11.12 -4.81
N SER A 227 20.97 -11.76 -3.80
CA SER A 227 22.34 -12.28 -3.87
C SER A 227 22.47 -13.39 -4.92
N PHE A 228 21.53 -14.33 -4.94
CA PHE A 228 21.50 -15.40 -5.93
C PHE A 228 21.19 -14.87 -7.33
N LEU A 229 20.22 -13.97 -7.45
CA LEU A 229 19.82 -13.41 -8.74
C LEU A 229 20.94 -12.59 -9.38
N ALA A 230 21.67 -11.81 -8.57
CA ALA A 230 22.83 -11.06 -9.03
C ALA A 230 23.97 -11.99 -9.46
N LYS A 231 24.24 -13.06 -8.69
CA LYS A 231 25.28 -14.05 -9.04
C LYS A 231 24.95 -14.81 -10.32
N PHE A 232 23.70 -15.28 -10.46
CA PHE A 232 23.27 -16.10 -11.60
C PHE A 232 23.19 -15.31 -12.92
N ASN A 233 22.88 -14.02 -12.85
CA ASN A 233 22.78 -13.14 -14.02
C ASN A 233 24.02 -12.26 -14.23
N GLU A 234 25.12 -12.51 -13.50
CA GLU A 234 26.38 -11.75 -13.58
C GLU A 234 26.22 -10.23 -13.38
N ILE A 235 25.24 -9.83 -12.55
CA ILE A 235 24.95 -8.43 -12.28
C ILE A 235 25.90 -7.92 -11.20
N LYS A 236 26.72 -6.93 -11.55
CA LYS A 236 27.65 -6.31 -10.61
C LYS A 236 26.90 -5.60 -9.47
N PRO A 237 27.39 -5.64 -8.22
CA PRO A 237 26.79 -4.93 -7.08
C PRO A 237 26.58 -3.43 -7.30
N VAL A 238 27.39 -2.83 -8.19
CA VAL A 238 27.28 -1.42 -8.61
C VAL A 238 25.89 -1.10 -9.17
N ALA A 239 25.20 -2.07 -9.79
CA ALA A 239 23.84 -1.87 -10.31
C ALA A 239 22.84 -1.48 -9.20
N TYR A 240 22.91 -2.10 -8.01
CA TYR A 240 22.06 -1.72 -6.88
C TYR A 240 22.38 -0.30 -6.37
N SER A 241 23.65 0.09 -6.41
CA SER A 241 24.06 1.45 -6.05
C SER A 241 23.54 2.50 -7.04
N GLU A 242 23.41 2.14 -8.32
CA GLU A 242 22.80 2.97 -9.36
C GLU A 242 21.28 3.08 -9.17
N PHE A 243 20.59 1.98 -8.85
CA PHE A 243 19.15 2.01 -8.53
C PHE A 243 18.87 2.95 -7.35
N LEU A 244 19.69 2.86 -6.29
CA LEU A 244 19.57 3.74 -5.14
C LEU A 244 19.86 5.21 -5.50
N GLU A 245 20.84 5.48 -6.35
CA GLU A 245 21.09 6.85 -6.82
C GLU A 245 19.93 7.41 -7.63
N ASP A 246 19.36 6.61 -8.54
CA ASP A 246 18.20 7.02 -9.32
C ASP A 246 17.02 7.39 -8.41
N LEU A 247 16.77 6.60 -7.36
CA LEU A 247 15.74 6.88 -6.36
C LEU A 247 16.06 8.16 -5.56
N CYS A 248 17.30 8.35 -5.13
CA CYS A 248 17.71 9.57 -4.43
C CYS A 248 17.52 10.83 -5.29
N LYS A 249 17.88 10.76 -6.57
CA LYS A 249 17.70 11.87 -7.53
C LYS A 249 16.22 12.17 -7.78
N GLN A 250 15.36 11.15 -7.83
CA GLN A 250 13.91 11.33 -7.91
C GLN A 250 13.36 12.07 -6.68
N ILE A 251 13.81 11.71 -5.47
CA ILE A 251 13.38 12.38 -4.22
C ILE A 251 13.81 13.85 -4.16
N LEU A 252 14.95 14.19 -4.74
CA LEU A 252 15.49 15.54 -4.79
C LEU A 252 14.90 16.40 -5.93
N ASN A 253 14.05 15.83 -6.78
CA ASN A 253 13.50 16.47 -7.98
C ASN A 253 14.57 16.92 -9.01
N ASP A 254 15.73 16.25 -9.05
CA ASP A 254 16.85 16.63 -9.93
C ASP A 254 16.70 16.15 -11.39
N LYS A 255 15.69 15.33 -11.71
CA LYS A 255 15.38 14.93 -13.09
C LYS A 255 14.16 15.68 -13.62
N PRO A 256 14.33 16.60 -14.60
CA PRO A 256 13.22 17.15 -15.36
C PRO A 256 12.84 16.17 -16.48
N ASP A 257 11.56 15.82 -16.54
CA ASP A 257 10.81 15.36 -17.72
C ASP A 257 11.08 14.04 -18.46
N ASP A 258 12.18 13.30 -18.30
CA ASP A 258 12.33 12.05 -19.08
C ASP A 258 11.86 10.81 -18.29
N ARG A 259 10.57 10.49 -18.45
CA ARG A 259 9.87 9.33 -17.88
C ARG A 259 10.15 9.14 -16.39
N GLN A 260 9.40 9.87 -15.58
CA GLN A 260 8.97 9.37 -14.28
C GLN A 260 8.49 7.93 -14.51
N LYS A 261 9.36 6.94 -14.25
CA LYS A 261 8.90 5.62 -13.82
C LYS A 261 8.31 5.90 -12.45
N ASP A 262 7.12 6.50 -12.47
CA ASP A 262 6.32 6.71 -11.28
C ASP A 262 6.32 5.36 -10.60
N LEU A 263 6.74 5.32 -9.34
CA LEU A 263 6.50 4.13 -8.54
C LEU A 263 4.99 3.91 -8.63
N THR A 264 4.56 2.94 -9.44
CA THR A 264 3.16 2.55 -9.62
C THR A 264 2.67 1.78 -8.40
N PHE A 265 3.12 2.21 -7.23
CA PHE A 265 2.51 1.83 -5.99
C PHE A 265 1.27 2.68 -5.79
N ILE A 266 0.13 2.03 -5.94
CA ILE A 266 -1.18 2.63 -5.70
C ILE A 266 -1.66 2.12 -4.34
N PRO A 267 -1.53 2.92 -3.26
CA PRO A 267 -1.82 2.48 -1.90
C PRO A 267 -3.32 2.34 -1.60
N LEU A 268 -4.22 2.33 -2.59
CA LEU A 268 -5.66 2.36 -2.35
C LEU A 268 -6.16 1.13 -1.59
N ALA A 269 -5.82 -0.08 -2.04
CA ALA A 269 -6.26 -1.30 -1.37
C ALA A 269 -5.65 -1.48 0.04
N PRO A 270 -4.33 -1.26 0.25
CA PRO A 270 -3.76 -1.24 1.60
C PRO A 270 -4.39 -0.16 2.49
N ALA A 271 -4.69 1.02 1.95
CA ALA A 271 -5.37 2.09 2.69
C ALA A 271 -6.79 1.67 3.12
N CYS A 272 -7.55 0.95 2.27
CA CYS A 272 -8.85 0.39 2.65
C CYS A 272 -8.72 -0.52 3.88
N VAL A 273 -7.73 -1.42 3.90
CA VAL A 273 -7.48 -2.33 5.02
C VAL A 273 -7.09 -1.55 6.27
N VAL A 274 -6.13 -0.62 6.18
CA VAL A 274 -5.70 0.20 7.33
C VAL A 274 -6.85 1.01 7.91
N ILE A 275 -7.69 1.63 7.08
CA ILE A 275 -8.86 2.40 7.54
C ILE A 275 -9.88 1.46 8.21
N ARG A 276 -10.18 0.30 7.60
CA ARG A 276 -11.09 -0.71 8.17
C ARG A 276 -10.64 -1.17 9.57
N VAL A 277 -9.34 -1.31 9.76
CA VAL A 277 -8.69 -1.74 11.01
C VAL A 277 -8.71 -0.66 12.07
N LEU A 278 -8.36 0.57 11.70
CA LEU A 278 -8.29 1.66 12.65
C LEU A 278 -9.68 2.13 13.07
N THR A 279 -10.71 1.97 12.23
CA THR A 279 -12.09 2.37 12.53
C THR A 279 -12.59 1.90 13.91
N PRO A 280 -12.55 0.60 14.27
CA PRO A 280 -12.96 0.13 15.60
C PRO A 280 -12.05 0.65 16.72
N VAL A 281 -10.74 0.80 16.49
CA VAL A 281 -9.81 1.38 17.48
C VAL A 281 -10.14 2.85 17.76
N TYR A 282 -10.50 3.63 16.74
CA TYR A 282 -10.99 4.99 16.95
C TYR A 282 -12.35 5.01 17.63
N ALA A 283 -13.20 4.03 17.38
CA ALA A 283 -14.52 3.95 18.00
C ALA A 283 -14.45 3.76 19.51
N THR A 284 -13.45 3.06 20.04
CA THR A 284 -13.25 2.90 21.49
C THR A 284 -12.74 4.16 22.19
N LEU A 285 -12.09 5.07 21.44
CA LEU A 285 -11.64 6.38 21.93
C LEU A 285 -12.75 7.43 22.00
N LEU A 286 -13.92 7.17 21.39
CA LEU A 286 -15.04 8.11 21.38
C LEU A 286 -15.85 8.04 22.68
N PRO A 287 -16.06 9.17 23.39
CA PRO A 287 -16.84 9.18 24.62
C PRO A 287 -18.33 8.89 24.35
N ALA A 288 -18.96 8.16 25.27
CA ALA A 288 -20.41 7.96 25.26
C ALA A 288 -21.13 9.30 25.51
N GLY A 289 -22.12 9.65 24.68
CA GLY A 289 -22.84 10.91 24.80
C GLY A 289 -23.88 11.13 23.69
N PRO A 290 -24.61 12.26 23.73
CA PRO A 290 -25.60 12.60 22.71
C PRO A 290 -24.96 12.71 21.33
N PHE A 291 -25.76 12.52 20.27
CA PHE A 291 -25.28 12.45 18.89
C PHE A 291 -24.38 13.63 18.47
N ILE A 292 -24.75 14.86 18.84
CA ILE A 292 -23.99 16.08 18.54
C ILE A 292 -22.61 16.06 19.23
N TRP A 293 -22.56 15.59 20.48
CA TRP A 293 -21.30 15.45 21.22
C TRP A 293 -20.39 14.42 20.55
N ARG A 294 -20.95 13.30 20.09
CA ARG A 294 -20.21 12.28 19.35
C ARG A 294 -19.64 12.83 18.04
N ILE A 295 -20.41 13.61 17.27
CA ILE A 295 -19.93 14.26 16.05
C ILE A 295 -18.77 15.22 16.35
N PHE A 296 -18.88 16.01 17.42
CA PHE A 296 -17.82 16.94 17.82
C PHE A 296 -16.49 16.20 18.08
N TRP A 297 -16.54 15.10 18.84
CA TRP A 297 -15.34 14.28 19.09
C TRP A 297 -14.81 13.59 17.83
N ILE A 298 -15.68 13.07 16.96
CA ILE A 298 -15.27 12.51 15.66
C ILE A 298 -14.52 13.56 14.85
N LEU A 299 -15.06 14.78 14.75
CA LEU A 299 -14.42 15.88 14.02
C LEU A 299 -13.07 16.23 14.64
N LEU A 300 -13.01 16.40 15.97
CA LEU A 300 -11.79 16.73 16.71
C LEU A 300 -10.70 15.67 16.49
N TRP A 301 -11.02 14.39 16.68
CA TRP A 301 -10.08 13.29 16.44
C TRP A 301 -9.67 13.19 14.97
N SER A 302 -10.58 13.41 14.02
CA SER A 302 -10.25 13.43 12.58
C SER A 302 -9.26 14.55 12.22
N VAL A 303 -9.42 15.73 12.83
CA VAL A 303 -8.52 16.87 12.62
C VAL A 303 -7.16 16.59 13.25
N LEU A 304 -7.13 16.09 14.49
CA LEU A 304 -5.89 15.74 15.18
C LEU A 304 -5.10 14.69 14.40
N THR A 305 -5.77 13.63 13.94
CA THR A 305 -5.14 12.55 13.16
C THR A 305 -4.63 13.04 11.81
N TYR A 306 -5.37 13.92 11.14
CA TYR A 306 -4.89 14.60 9.94
C TYR A 306 -3.60 15.38 10.20
N PHE A 307 -3.54 16.16 11.27
CA PHE A 307 -2.31 16.88 11.64
C PHE A 307 -1.16 15.95 11.98
N MET A 308 -1.40 14.88 12.74
CA MET A 308 -0.38 13.88 13.05
C MET A 308 0.18 13.21 11.78
N LEU A 309 -0.70 12.80 10.86
CA LEU A 309 -0.29 12.21 9.57
C LEU A 309 0.44 13.23 8.69
N ALA A 310 0.04 14.51 8.71
CA ALA A 310 0.72 15.56 7.97
C ALA A 310 2.14 15.82 8.52
N ILE A 311 2.28 15.93 9.84
CA ILE A 311 3.57 16.08 10.51
C ILE A 311 4.45 14.86 10.22
N PHE A 312 3.92 13.65 10.38
CA PHE A 312 4.63 12.42 10.07
C PHE A 312 5.10 12.39 8.61
N LYS A 313 4.23 12.73 7.66
CA LYS A 313 4.59 12.83 6.23
C LYS A 313 5.71 13.84 5.98
N ILE A 314 5.67 15.00 6.63
CA ILE A 314 6.72 16.03 6.52
C ILE A 314 8.04 15.50 7.08
N ILE A 315 8.02 14.89 8.27
CA ILE A 315 9.21 14.32 8.92
C ILE A 315 9.83 13.23 8.03
N VAL A 316 9.04 12.27 7.55
CA VAL A 316 9.51 11.22 6.64
C VAL A 316 10.10 11.84 5.37
N GLY A 317 9.43 12.82 4.77
CA GLY A 317 9.93 13.52 3.59
C GLY A 317 11.26 14.26 3.83
N LEU A 318 11.42 14.91 4.99
CA LEU A 318 12.67 15.57 5.37
C LEU A 318 13.80 14.57 5.62
N ILE A 319 13.53 13.47 6.32
CA ILE A 319 14.50 12.40 6.56
C ILE A 319 14.96 11.82 5.23
N LEU A 320 14.03 11.49 4.33
CA LEU A 320 14.35 10.94 3.00
C LEU A 320 15.18 11.92 2.16
N ARG A 321 14.85 13.22 2.16
CA ARG A 321 15.67 14.24 1.47
C ARG A 321 17.06 14.38 2.07
N CYS A 322 17.17 14.34 3.39
CA CYS A 322 18.46 14.40 4.07
C CYS A 322 19.34 13.19 3.72
N LEU A 323 18.75 11.98 3.75
CA LEU A 323 19.43 10.74 3.35
C LEU A 323 19.82 10.75 1.88
N ALA A 324 18.94 11.23 0.99
CA ALA A 324 19.21 11.33 -0.45
C ALA A 324 20.38 12.30 -0.73
N ASN A 325 20.36 13.49 -0.13
CA ASN A 325 21.46 14.45 -0.24
C ASN A 325 22.77 13.88 0.29
N TRP A 326 22.74 13.25 1.47
CA TRP A 326 23.92 12.61 2.05
C TRP A 326 24.50 11.53 1.12
N TYR A 327 23.66 10.67 0.56
CA TYR A 327 24.09 9.59 -0.32
C TYR A 327 24.65 10.10 -1.65
N VAL A 328 24.01 11.09 -2.29
CA VAL A 328 24.48 11.68 -3.55
C VAL A 328 25.83 12.37 -3.35
N ASN A 329 25.98 13.16 -2.28
CA ASN A 329 27.24 13.82 -1.94
C ASN A 329 28.37 12.81 -1.66
N LEU A 330 28.06 11.73 -0.94
CA LEU A 330 29.00 10.65 -0.68
C LEU A 330 29.51 10.01 -1.97
N ARG A 331 28.64 9.81 -2.97
CA ARG A 331 29.02 9.22 -4.25
C ARG A 331 29.82 10.19 -5.12
N LEU A 332 29.48 11.48 -5.12
CA LEU A 332 30.25 12.52 -5.83
C LEU A 332 31.68 12.60 -5.30
N THR A 333 31.85 12.60 -3.97
CA THR A 333 33.16 12.63 -3.31
C THR A 333 34.00 11.40 -3.68
N ARG A 334 33.39 10.21 -3.72
CA ARG A 334 34.11 8.99 -4.14
C ARG A 334 34.54 9.02 -5.60
N LYS A 335 33.76 9.63 -6.51
CA LYS A 335 34.15 9.75 -7.92
C LYS A 335 35.37 10.66 -8.09
N GLN A 336 35.40 11.78 -7.37
CA GLN A 336 36.52 12.73 -7.40
C GLN A 336 37.84 12.20 -6.85
N HIS A 337 37.82 11.10 -6.08
CA HIS A 337 39.04 10.45 -5.56
C HIS A 337 39.56 9.31 -6.44
N VAL A 338 38.82 8.94 -7.50
CA VAL A 338 39.18 7.85 -8.42
C VAL A 338 39.71 8.40 -9.75
N ASP A 339 39.39 9.66 -10.08
CA ASP A 339 40.00 10.45 -11.16
C ASP A 339 41.26 11.18 -10.65
#